data_AF-D4XW67-F1
#
_entry.id   AF-D4XW67-F1
#
_cell.length_a   1.000
_cell.length_b   1.000
_cell.length_c   1.000
_cell.angle_alpha   90.00
_cell.angle_beta   90.00
_cell.angle_gamma   90.00
#
_symmetry.space_group_name_H-M   'P 1'
#
loop_
_entity.id
_entity.type
_entity.pdbx_description
1 polymer ?
#
loop_
_entity_poly.entity_id
_entity_poly.type
_entity_poly.pdbx_seq_one_letter_code
_entity_poly.pdbx_strand_id
1 'polypeptide(L)'
;MANKINEHIENLKQSKLKIKLHLGDTIHAKIKININNQELDKFKKRLIFTIGQEELFDGFDELIINKKIHGPLVLPYKFSPEYPDQDLAGKDVTITLLVDKIEKENKEYIFIRPKVVESENIEKEQAPVKNEYKDKYEESLKDIQRLKGQLELKEIELKININSLQEKAKTLQAKASEELKKALSENAVKIEKEKAEIKQFALQNFLEDFIIPFNNFELAINSAANTENQAVKNYVVGFNMIKKQFESMLEDNKIEIIKPNISDEFLPEEHNVIDTINNEEFMDNAITKVNMNGFKLNGRVVKPAQVTINKK
;
A
#
# COMPACT_ATOMS: atom_id res chain seq x y z
N MET A 1 13.86 -51.56 34.07
CA MET A 1 13.71 -50.73 32.85
C MET A 1 12.25 -50.54 32.40
N ALA A 2 11.30 -51.42 32.76
CA ALA A 2 9.89 -51.26 32.37
C ALA A 2 9.16 -50.04 32.98
N ASN A 3 9.49 -49.61 34.21
CA ASN A 3 8.80 -48.48 34.85
C ASN A 3 9.13 -47.10 34.25
N LYS A 4 10.35 -46.89 33.73
CA LYS A 4 10.70 -45.62 33.04
C LYS A 4 10.05 -45.50 31.66
N ILE A 5 9.75 -46.62 31.00
CA ILE A 5 9.06 -46.63 29.72
C ILE A 5 7.56 -46.36 29.93
N ASN A 6 6.95 -46.91 30.99
CA ASN A 6 5.56 -46.62 31.33
C ASN A 6 5.36 -45.16 31.79
N GLU A 7 6.28 -44.56 32.54
CA GLU A 7 6.25 -43.12 32.86
C GLU A 7 6.43 -42.23 31.63
N HIS A 8 7.21 -42.67 30.63
CA HIS A 8 7.39 -41.92 29.40
C HIS A 8 6.18 -42.04 28.46
N ILE A 9 5.50 -43.19 28.46
CA ILE A 9 4.24 -43.42 27.73
C ILE A 9 3.07 -42.69 28.40
N GLU A 10 3.02 -42.63 29.74
CA GLU A 10 2.07 -41.78 30.49
C GLU A 10 2.32 -40.29 30.23
N ASN A 11 3.58 -39.84 30.22
CA ASN A 11 3.92 -38.45 29.88
C ASN A 11 3.61 -38.11 28.40
N LEU A 12 3.72 -39.06 27.47
CA LEU A 12 3.27 -38.89 26.08
C LEU A 12 1.75 -38.92 25.91
N LYS A 13 1.00 -39.52 26.85
CA LYS A 13 -0.47 -39.41 26.91
C LYS A 13 -0.95 -38.06 27.45
N GLN A 14 -0.10 -37.33 28.20
CA GLN A 14 -0.47 -36.07 28.85
C GLN A 14 -0.06 -34.78 28.10
N SER A 15 0.69 -34.84 27.00
CA SER A 15 0.96 -33.65 26.16
C SER A 15 -0.02 -33.50 24.98
N LYS A 16 -1.33 -33.63 25.23
CA LYS A 16 -2.37 -33.15 24.29
C LYS A 16 -2.40 -31.62 24.30
N LEU A 17 -1.44 -30.98 23.61
CA LEU A 17 -1.45 -29.53 23.41
C LEU A 17 -2.74 -29.15 22.68
N LYS A 18 -3.67 -28.48 23.38
CA LYS A 18 -4.97 -28.06 22.84
C LYS A 18 -4.78 -26.76 22.07
N ILE A 19 -4.48 -26.81 20.77
CA ILE A 19 -4.27 -25.58 19.98
C ILE A 19 -5.62 -25.06 19.50
N LYS A 20 -5.97 -23.82 19.88
CA LYS A 20 -7.18 -23.13 19.44
C LYS A 20 -6.90 -22.42 18.11
N LEU A 21 -7.81 -22.59 17.15
CA LEU A 21 -7.78 -21.92 15.86
C LEU A 21 -8.32 -20.50 15.95
N HIS A 22 -7.60 -19.55 15.37
CA HIS A 22 -7.95 -18.13 15.29
C HIS A 22 -7.98 -17.63 13.84
N LEU A 23 -8.69 -16.52 13.62
CA LEU A 23 -8.73 -15.82 12.34
C LEU A 23 -7.30 -15.40 11.96
N GLY A 24 -6.88 -15.70 10.73
CA GLY A 24 -5.53 -15.43 10.22
C GLY A 24 -4.49 -16.54 10.45
N ASP A 25 -4.83 -17.65 11.10
CA ASP A 25 -3.93 -18.81 11.22
C ASP A 25 -3.80 -19.54 9.86
N THR A 26 -2.58 -19.90 9.45
CA THR A 26 -2.31 -20.70 8.24
C THR A 26 -2.22 -22.18 8.60
N ILE A 27 -3.05 -23.02 7.98
CA ILE A 27 -3.15 -24.46 8.28
C ILE A 27 -2.64 -25.28 7.10
N HIS A 28 -1.70 -26.20 7.38
CA HIS A 28 -1.31 -27.26 6.46
C HIS A 28 -2.01 -28.55 6.87
N ALA A 29 -2.95 -29.01 6.05
CA ALA A 29 -3.74 -30.18 6.36
C ALA A 29 -4.01 -31.07 5.16
N LYS A 30 -4.23 -32.35 5.43
CA LYS A 30 -4.81 -33.29 4.48
C LYS A 30 -6.31 -33.37 4.70
N ILE A 31 -7.10 -33.02 3.69
CA ILE A 31 -8.55 -33.12 3.74
C ILE A 31 -8.99 -34.49 3.22
N LYS A 32 -10.07 -35.00 3.81
CA LYS A 32 -10.84 -36.14 3.29
C LYS A 32 -12.32 -35.78 3.38
N ILE A 33 -13.08 -36.11 2.34
CA ILE A 33 -14.52 -35.88 2.30
C ILE A 33 -15.21 -37.24 2.17
N ASN A 34 -16.14 -37.48 3.08
CA ASN A 34 -16.94 -38.71 3.11
C ASN A 34 -18.41 -38.36 2.87
N ILE A 35 -19.07 -39.12 1.99
CA ILE A 35 -20.51 -39.01 1.70
C ILE A 35 -21.13 -40.36 2.01
N ASN A 36 -22.17 -40.42 2.84
CA ASN A 36 -22.87 -41.67 3.19
C ASN A 36 -21.94 -42.83 3.60
N ASN A 37 -20.92 -42.54 4.43
CA ASN A 37 -19.91 -43.50 4.88
C ASN A 37 -18.98 -44.09 3.79
N GLN A 38 -18.99 -43.55 2.56
CA GLN A 38 -18.01 -43.87 1.53
C GLN A 38 -16.99 -42.73 1.40
N GLU A 39 -15.68 -43.06 1.46
CA GLU A 39 -14.60 -42.09 1.23
C GLU A 39 -14.55 -41.73 -0.26
N LEU A 40 -14.60 -40.44 -0.62
CA LEU A 40 -14.29 -40.04 -1.99
C LEU A 40 -12.77 -39.85 -2.13
N ASP A 41 -12.08 -40.84 -2.67
CA ASP A 41 -10.63 -40.77 -2.91
C ASP A 41 -10.21 -39.60 -3.82
N LYS A 42 -11.13 -39.10 -4.67
CA LYS A 42 -10.92 -37.90 -5.52
C LYS A 42 -10.54 -36.64 -4.72
N PHE A 43 -10.94 -36.54 -3.45
CA PHE A 43 -10.75 -35.35 -2.61
C PHE A 43 -9.63 -35.46 -1.57
N LYS A 44 -8.78 -36.50 -1.66
CA LYS A 44 -7.68 -36.74 -0.72
C LYS A 44 -6.46 -35.87 -1.05
N LYS A 45 -6.59 -34.56 -0.89
CA LYS A 45 -5.54 -33.58 -1.20
C LYS A 45 -4.91 -32.99 0.05
N ARG A 46 -3.63 -32.62 -0.05
CA ARG A 46 -2.95 -31.74 0.92
C ARG A 46 -3.21 -30.31 0.49
N LEU A 47 -3.66 -29.49 1.44
CA LEU A 47 -4.07 -28.11 1.22
C LEU A 47 -3.40 -27.23 2.27
N ILE A 48 -3.13 -26.00 1.86
CA ILE A 48 -2.64 -24.91 2.70
C ILE A 48 -3.69 -23.81 2.56
N PHE A 49 -4.27 -23.37 3.66
CA PHE A 49 -5.31 -22.34 3.65
C PHE A 49 -5.23 -21.46 4.89
N THR A 50 -5.71 -20.23 4.77
CA THR A 50 -5.74 -19.24 5.86
C THR A 50 -7.16 -19.03 6.36
N ILE A 51 -7.38 -19.14 7.67
CA ILE A 51 -8.72 -19.00 8.27
C ILE A 51 -9.20 -17.55 8.13
N GLY A 52 -10.35 -17.33 7.48
CA GLY A 52 -10.98 -16.02 7.27
C GLY A 52 -10.96 -15.52 5.83
N GLN A 53 -10.43 -16.31 4.90
CA GLN A 53 -10.36 -15.97 3.47
C GLN A 53 -11.31 -16.82 2.61
N GLU A 54 -12.08 -17.74 3.20
CA GLU A 54 -13.06 -18.61 2.51
C GLU A 54 -12.46 -19.42 1.33
N GLU A 55 -11.18 -19.80 1.43
CA GLU A 55 -10.43 -20.44 0.33
C GLU A 55 -10.84 -21.90 0.04
N LEU A 56 -11.56 -22.55 0.95
CA LEU A 56 -11.93 -23.95 0.84
C LEU A 56 -13.39 -24.13 0.40
N PHE A 57 -14.33 -23.73 1.25
CA PHE A 57 -15.76 -23.76 0.98
C PHE A 57 -16.43 -22.59 1.69
N ASP A 58 -17.50 -22.06 1.11
CA ASP A 58 -18.27 -20.96 1.66
C ASP A 58 -18.77 -21.31 3.08
N GLY A 59 -18.50 -20.45 4.06
CA GLY A 59 -18.86 -20.67 5.47
C GLY A 59 -18.10 -21.80 6.19
N PHE A 60 -17.10 -22.43 5.56
CA PHE A 60 -16.28 -23.45 6.22
C PHE A 60 -15.42 -22.88 7.36
N ASP A 61 -14.91 -21.67 7.18
CA ASP A 61 -14.04 -21.00 8.14
C ASP A 61 -14.76 -20.77 9.49
N GLU A 62 -16.06 -20.47 9.45
CA GLU A 62 -16.90 -20.31 10.65
C GLU A 62 -17.00 -21.60 11.47
N LEU A 63 -16.94 -22.77 10.83
CA LEU A 63 -17.06 -24.08 11.49
C LEU A 63 -15.78 -24.50 12.22
N ILE A 64 -14.64 -23.91 11.87
CA ILE A 64 -13.32 -24.24 12.43
C ILE A 64 -12.81 -23.17 13.40
N ILE A 65 -13.25 -21.92 13.25
CA ILE A 65 -12.90 -20.83 14.17
C ILE A 65 -13.23 -21.22 15.61
N ASN A 66 -12.29 -20.93 16.52
CA ASN A 66 -12.36 -21.24 17.95
C ASN A 66 -12.37 -22.73 18.34
N LYS A 67 -12.30 -23.69 17.40
CA LYS A 67 -12.16 -25.11 17.74
C LYS A 67 -10.74 -25.43 18.21
N LYS A 68 -10.64 -26.37 19.15
CA LYS A 68 -9.37 -26.88 19.68
C LYS A 68 -8.97 -28.16 18.97
N ILE A 69 -7.82 -28.19 18.31
CA ILE A 69 -7.31 -29.37 17.59
C ILE A 69 -6.49 -30.25 18.53
N HIS A 70 -6.75 -31.55 18.48
CA HIS A 70 -6.02 -32.59 19.22
C HIS A 70 -5.80 -33.87 18.39
N GLY A 71 -6.24 -33.87 17.13
CA GLY A 71 -6.38 -35.05 16.27
C GLY A 71 -7.17 -34.69 15.01
N PRO A 72 -7.59 -35.69 14.21
CA PRO A 72 -8.42 -35.47 13.03
C PRO A 72 -9.70 -34.70 13.40
N LEU A 73 -9.95 -33.56 12.76
CA LEU A 73 -11.16 -32.77 13.00
C LEU A 73 -12.24 -33.26 12.03
N VAL A 74 -13.34 -33.80 12.57
CA VAL A 74 -14.46 -34.30 11.77
C VAL A 74 -15.61 -33.29 11.88
N LEU A 75 -16.05 -32.76 10.73
CA LEU A 75 -17.04 -31.68 10.66
C LEU A 75 -18.16 -32.05 9.69
N PRO A 76 -19.43 -31.93 10.07
CA PRO A 76 -20.52 -31.97 9.11
C PRO A 76 -20.52 -30.66 8.30
N TYR A 77 -20.72 -30.77 6.99
CA TYR A 77 -20.84 -29.63 6.09
C TYR A 77 -21.90 -29.92 5.03
N LYS A 78 -22.68 -28.91 4.65
CA LYS A 78 -23.72 -29.02 3.62
C LYS A 78 -23.38 -28.09 2.47
N PHE A 79 -23.19 -28.65 1.29
CA PHE A 79 -22.95 -27.85 0.09
C PHE A 79 -24.22 -27.18 -0.40
N SER A 80 -24.08 -25.96 -0.94
CA SER A 80 -25.17 -25.27 -1.64
C SER A 80 -25.66 -26.10 -2.83
N PRO A 81 -26.97 -26.05 -3.18
CA PRO A 81 -27.49 -26.65 -4.41
C PRO A 81 -26.83 -26.11 -5.69
N GLU A 82 -26.23 -24.92 -5.63
CA GLU A 82 -25.56 -24.24 -6.74
C GLU A 82 -24.05 -24.52 -6.81
N TYR A 83 -23.53 -25.44 -6.00
CA TYR A 83 -22.10 -25.74 -5.96
C TYR A 83 -21.60 -26.34 -7.30
N PRO A 84 -20.44 -25.92 -7.84
CA PRO A 84 -19.99 -26.32 -9.18
C PRO A 84 -19.78 -27.83 -9.40
N ASP A 85 -19.50 -28.58 -8.32
CA ASP A 85 -19.32 -30.03 -8.41
C ASP A 85 -20.65 -30.77 -8.18
N GLN A 86 -21.17 -31.39 -9.24
CA GLN A 86 -22.43 -32.18 -9.21
C GLN A 86 -22.38 -33.37 -8.23
N ASP A 87 -21.19 -33.89 -7.89
CA ASP A 87 -21.06 -34.97 -6.92
C ASP A 87 -21.30 -34.47 -5.48
N LEU A 88 -21.14 -33.17 -5.23
CA LEU A 88 -21.23 -32.52 -3.91
C LEU A 88 -22.44 -31.60 -3.74
N ALA A 89 -22.95 -31.01 -4.83
CA ALA A 89 -24.04 -30.03 -4.80
C ALA A 89 -25.27 -30.52 -4.02
N GLY A 90 -25.69 -29.75 -3.02
CA GLY A 90 -26.86 -30.03 -2.18
C GLY A 90 -26.74 -31.21 -1.20
N LYS A 91 -25.60 -31.89 -1.11
CA LYS A 91 -25.41 -33.06 -0.23
C LYS A 91 -24.82 -32.70 1.14
N ASP A 92 -25.23 -33.46 2.15
CA ASP A 92 -24.62 -33.44 3.48
C ASP A 92 -23.38 -34.34 3.49
N VAL A 93 -22.23 -33.78 3.85
CA VAL A 93 -20.95 -34.46 3.84
C VAL A 93 -20.26 -34.40 5.19
N THR A 94 -19.36 -35.35 5.44
CA THR A 94 -18.45 -35.32 6.58
C THR A 94 -17.04 -35.00 6.11
N ILE A 95 -16.50 -33.86 6.54
CA ILE A 95 -15.14 -33.43 6.24
C ILE A 95 -14.23 -33.85 7.39
N THR A 96 -13.20 -34.65 7.08
CA THR A 96 -12.14 -35.00 8.03
C THR A 96 -10.87 -34.24 7.69
N LEU A 97 -10.45 -33.35 8.58
CA LEU A 97 -9.25 -32.54 8.47
C LEU A 97 -8.10 -33.16 9.29
N LEU A 98 -7.03 -33.56 8.62
CA LEU A 98 -5.82 -34.07 9.25
C LEU A 98 -4.76 -32.97 9.23
N VAL A 99 -4.63 -32.24 10.33
CA VAL A 99 -3.67 -31.13 10.43
C VAL A 99 -2.26 -31.65 10.69
N ASP A 100 -1.32 -31.23 9.86
CA ASP A 100 0.10 -31.59 9.93
C ASP A 100 0.93 -30.44 10.54
N LYS A 101 0.65 -29.19 10.15
CA LYS A 101 1.34 -27.98 10.62
C LYS A 101 0.35 -26.80 10.78
N ILE A 102 0.55 -25.97 11.79
CA ILE A 102 -0.13 -24.67 11.95
C ILE A 102 0.93 -23.59 12.10
N GLU A 103 0.85 -22.54 11.28
CA GLU A 103 1.69 -21.35 11.36
C GLU A 103 0.87 -20.20 11.94
N LYS A 104 1.41 -19.57 12.99
CA LYS A 104 0.88 -18.35 13.61
C LYS A 104 1.95 -17.26 13.53
N GLU A 105 1.54 -15.98 13.60
CA GLU A 105 2.39 -14.78 13.41
C GLU A 105 3.79 -14.83 14.04
N ASN A 106 4.03 -15.61 15.11
CA ASN A 106 5.36 -15.80 15.70
C ASN A 106 5.66 -17.23 16.22
N LYS A 107 4.87 -18.26 15.86
CA LYS A 107 5.05 -19.64 16.35
C LYS A 107 4.61 -20.68 15.33
N GLU A 108 5.41 -21.74 15.17
CA GLU A 108 5.04 -22.92 14.38
C GLU A 108 4.71 -24.10 15.28
N TYR A 109 3.64 -24.82 14.93
CA TYR A 109 3.21 -26.03 15.62
C TYR A 109 3.19 -27.21 14.64
N ILE A 110 4.01 -28.23 14.90
CA ILE A 110 4.13 -29.44 14.08
C ILE A 110 3.48 -30.61 14.82
N PHE A 111 2.51 -31.27 14.19
CA PHE A 111 1.84 -32.44 14.75
C PHE A 111 2.56 -33.73 14.33
N ILE A 112 3.51 -34.17 15.16
CA ILE A 112 4.23 -35.43 14.93
C ILE A 112 3.34 -36.60 15.34
N ARG A 113 3.00 -37.47 14.39
CA ARG A 113 2.33 -38.74 14.68
C ARG A 113 3.41 -39.82 14.82
N PRO A 114 3.41 -40.63 15.89
CA PRO A 114 4.24 -41.82 15.92
C PRO A 114 3.79 -42.73 14.76
N LYS A 115 4.67 -42.97 13.80
CA LYS A 115 4.55 -44.17 12.95
C LYS A 115 4.70 -45.35 13.91
N VAL A 116 3.61 -46.04 14.20
CA VAL A 116 3.71 -47.41 14.66
C VAL A 116 4.29 -48.18 13.47
N VAL A 117 5.61 -48.33 13.47
CA VAL A 117 6.26 -49.35 12.67
C VAL A 117 5.91 -50.63 13.41
N GLU A 118 4.95 -51.39 12.88
CA GLU A 118 4.82 -52.79 13.24
C GLU A 118 6.19 -53.43 12.98
N SER A 119 6.87 -53.80 14.06
CA SER A 119 8.04 -54.65 13.98
C SER A 119 7.55 -56.00 13.49
N GLU A 120 7.62 -56.23 12.17
CA GLU A 120 7.69 -57.59 11.67
C GLU A 120 8.96 -58.22 12.26
N ASN A 121 8.74 -59.13 13.21
CA ASN A 121 9.72 -60.09 13.66
C ASN A 121 10.23 -60.84 12.43
N ILE A 122 11.43 -60.48 11.95
CA ILE A 122 12.19 -61.38 11.09
C ILE A 122 12.90 -62.35 12.03
N GLU A 123 12.28 -63.50 12.23
CA GLU A 123 12.96 -64.68 12.76
C GLU A 123 14.20 -64.96 11.91
N LYS A 124 15.32 -65.23 12.61
CA LYS A 124 16.59 -65.62 11.99
C LYS A 124 16.44 -67.02 11.39
N GLU A 125 16.11 -67.10 10.11
CA GLU A 125 16.45 -68.27 9.29
C GLU A 125 17.81 -68.04 8.63
N GLN A 126 18.84 -68.70 9.16
CA GLN A 126 20.14 -68.80 8.51
C GLN A 126 20.08 -69.91 7.45
N ALA A 127 20.02 -69.53 6.17
CA ALA A 127 20.39 -70.38 5.05
C ALA A 127 21.83 -70.04 4.59
N PRO A 128 22.67 -71.02 4.20
CA PRO A 128 24.09 -70.81 3.96
C PRO A 128 24.30 -70.09 2.62
N VAL A 129 24.90 -68.90 2.65
CA VAL A 129 25.25 -68.13 1.44
C VAL A 129 26.56 -68.67 0.85
N LYS A 130 26.53 -69.10 -0.42
CA LYS A 130 27.72 -69.48 -1.21
C LYS A 130 28.74 -68.32 -1.27
N ASN A 131 30.02 -68.64 -1.08
CA ASN A 131 31.17 -67.71 -1.00
C ASN A 131 31.39 -66.78 -2.21
N GLU A 132 30.71 -66.97 -3.34
CA GLU A 132 30.88 -66.17 -4.57
C GLU A 132 30.19 -64.78 -4.55
N TYR A 133 29.28 -64.53 -3.60
CA TYR A 133 28.52 -63.26 -3.51
C TYR A 133 28.93 -62.38 -2.33
N LYS A 134 29.86 -62.84 -1.50
CA LYS A 134 30.25 -62.18 -0.25
C LYS A 134 31.06 -60.91 -0.51
N ASP A 135 32.00 -60.98 -1.47
CA ASP A 135 32.85 -59.84 -1.85
C ASP A 135 32.05 -58.71 -2.52
N LYS A 136 31.12 -59.04 -3.42
CA LYS A 136 30.19 -58.06 -4.04
C LYS A 136 29.25 -57.42 -3.02
N TYR A 137 28.83 -58.17 -2.01
CA TYR A 137 27.96 -57.65 -0.94
C TYR A 137 28.72 -56.69 -0.02
N GLU A 138 29.97 -57.00 0.34
CA GLU A 138 30.84 -56.11 1.11
C GLU A 138 31.23 -54.83 0.35
N GLU A 139 31.44 -54.92 -0.97
CA GLU A 139 31.70 -53.76 -1.83
C GLU A 139 30.47 -52.84 -1.94
N SER A 140 29.27 -53.40 -2.15
CA SER A 140 28.01 -52.65 -2.13
C SER A 140 27.74 -51.97 -0.78
N LEU A 141 28.08 -52.61 0.35
CA LEU A 141 27.93 -52.02 1.68
C LEU A 141 28.83 -50.80 1.87
N LYS A 142 30.06 -50.83 1.34
CA LYS A 142 30.99 -49.69 1.36
C LYS A 142 30.47 -48.54 0.47
N ASP A 143 29.93 -48.85 -0.70
CA ASP A 143 29.34 -47.85 -1.58
C ASP A 143 28.10 -47.19 -0.96
N ILE A 144 27.23 -47.96 -0.31
CA ILE A 144 26.06 -47.44 0.42
C ILE A 144 26.50 -46.50 1.54
N GLN A 145 27.56 -46.84 2.29
CA GLN A 145 28.12 -45.95 3.32
C GLN A 145 28.70 -44.67 2.72
N ARG A 146 29.42 -44.75 1.60
CA ARG A 146 29.96 -43.58 0.91
C ARG A 146 28.87 -42.65 0.38
N LEU A 147 27.85 -43.22 -0.26
CA LEU A 147 26.68 -42.50 -0.76
C LEU A 147 25.89 -41.82 0.36
N LYS A 148 25.71 -42.50 1.51
CA LYS A 148 25.09 -41.89 2.71
C LYS A 148 25.86 -40.68 3.21
N GLY A 149 27.19 -40.77 3.33
CA GLY A 149 28.02 -39.62 3.73
C GLY A 149 27.95 -38.46 2.74
N GLN A 150 27.91 -38.74 1.44
CA GLN A 150 27.73 -37.70 0.41
C GLN A 150 26.35 -37.04 0.47
N LEU A 151 25.30 -37.81 0.77
CA LEU A 151 23.95 -37.30 0.98
C LEU A 151 23.88 -36.36 2.20
N GLU A 152 24.46 -36.77 3.32
CA GLU A 152 24.50 -35.93 4.53
C GLU A 152 25.24 -34.61 4.30
N LEU A 153 26.37 -34.64 3.59
CA LEU A 153 27.11 -33.43 3.22
C LEU A 153 26.28 -32.49 2.32
N LYS A 154 25.58 -33.04 1.32
CA LYS A 154 24.67 -32.26 0.45
C LYS A 154 23.48 -31.67 1.21
N GLU A 155 22.92 -32.41 2.16
CA GLU A 155 21.82 -31.91 3.00
C GLU A 155 22.26 -30.73 3.87
N ILE A 156 23.48 -30.78 4.41
CA ILE A 156 24.07 -29.67 5.18
C ILE A 156 24.29 -28.45 4.28
N GLU A 157 24.86 -28.64 3.09
CA GLU A 157 25.09 -27.57 2.12
C GLU A 157 23.79 -26.91 1.66
N LEU A 158 22.75 -27.70 1.39
CA LEU A 158 21.40 -27.21 1.06
C LEU A 158 20.81 -26.37 2.20
N LYS A 159 20.94 -26.81 3.46
CA LYS A 159 20.45 -26.04 4.63
C LYS A 159 21.19 -24.72 4.78
N ILE A 160 22.51 -24.70 4.57
CA ILE A 160 23.30 -23.46 4.59
C ILE A 160 22.83 -22.50 3.49
N ASN A 161 22.63 -23.02 2.27
CA ASN A 161 22.16 -22.21 1.16
C ASN A 161 20.76 -21.65 1.41
N ILE A 162 19.82 -22.47 1.88
CA ILE A 162 18.45 -22.03 2.22
C ILE A 162 18.49 -20.92 3.28
N ASN A 163 19.25 -21.09 4.36
CA ASN A 163 19.38 -20.06 5.40
C ASN A 163 19.99 -18.77 4.82
N SER A 164 21.04 -18.89 4.00
CA SER A 164 21.67 -17.72 3.37
C SER A 164 20.71 -16.96 2.45
N LEU A 165 19.85 -17.67 1.72
CA LEU A 165 18.85 -17.09 0.84
C LEU A 165 17.71 -16.45 1.64
N GLN A 166 17.27 -17.07 2.74
CA GLN A 166 16.27 -16.51 3.64
C GLN A 166 16.75 -15.20 4.28
N GLU A 167 18.01 -15.14 4.74
CA GLU A 167 18.59 -13.91 5.29
C GLU A 167 18.74 -12.82 4.22
N LYS A 168 19.15 -13.18 3.00
CA LYS A 168 19.16 -12.24 1.86
C LYS A 168 17.75 -11.73 1.53
N ALA A 169 16.74 -12.60 1.54
CA ALA A 169 15.36 -12.22 1.29
C ALA A 169 14.83 -11.26 2.36
N LYS A 170 15.08 -11.55 3.65
CA LYS A 170 14.71 -10.66 4.76
C LYS A 170 15.39 -9.30 4.68
N THR A 171 16.68 -9.28 4.41
CA THR A 171 17.43 -8.02 4.30
C THR A 171 16.98 -7.18 3.11
N LEU A 172 16.71 -7.80 1.96
CA LEU A 172 16.12 -7.12 0.80
C LEU A 172 14.71 -6.61 1.09
N GLN A 173 13.88 -7.41 1.75
CA GLN A 173 12.54 -7.00 2.15
C GLN A 173 12.57 -5.82 3.13
N ALA A 174 13.48 -5.86 4.12
CA ALA A 174 13.67 -4.77 5.06
C ALA A 174 14.09 -3.47 4.33
N LYS A 175 15.10 -3.55 3.46
CA LYS A 175 15.54 -2.41 2.64
C LYS A 175 14.42 -1.86 1.76
N ALA A 176 13.71 -2.72 1.03
CA ALA A 176 12.59 -2.30 0.19
C ALA A 176 11.47 -1.65 1.01
N SER A 177 11.17 -2.18 2.20
CA SER A 177 10.15 -1.61 3.09
C SER A 177 10.57 -0.24 3.65
N GLU A 178 11.86 -0.05 3.93
CA GLU A 178 12.40 1.21 4.42
C GLU A 178 12.41 2.27 3.31
N GLU A 179 12.86 1.91 2.11
CA GLU A 179 12.82 2.77 0.93
C GLU A 179 11.39 3.17 0.58
N LEU A 180 10.44 2.22 0.62
CA LEU A 180 9.03 2.52 0.38
C LEU A 180 8.47 3.49 1.43
N LYS A 181 8.74 3.25 2.72
CA LYS A 181 8.30 4.16 3.80
C LYS A 181 8.87 5.56 3.62
N LYS A 182 10.16 5.65 3.26
CA LYS A 182 10.81 6.93 2.98
C LYS A 182 10.15 7.65 1.80
N ALA A 183 9.96 6.95 0.68
CA ALA A 183 9.31 7.51 -0.50
C ALA A 183 7.87 7.95 -0.24
N LEU A 184 7.10 7.17 0.54
CA LEU A 184 5.73 7.53 0.93
C LEU A 184 5.71 8.79 1.82
N SER A 185 6.62 8.88 2.79
CA SER A 185 6.75 10.05 3.67
C SER A 185 7.13 11.30 2.88
N GLU A 186 8.13 11.21 2.00
CA GLU A 186 8.56 12.32 1.14
C GLU A 186 7.43 12.78 0.22
N ASN A 187 6.69 11.83 -0.39
CA ASN A 187 5.53 12.15 -1.21
C ASN A 187 4.39 12.79 -0.41
N ALA A 188 4.13 12.34 0.83
CA ALA A 188 3.11 12.94 1.68
C ALA A 188 3.41 14.41 1.96
N VAL A 189 4.65 14.73 2.34
CA VAL A 189 5.11 16.11 2.57
C VAL A 189 5.00 16.94 1.29
N LYS A 190 5.35 16.37 0.14
CA LYS A 190 5.23 17.04 -1.16
C LYS A 190 3.78 17.37 -1.49
N ILE A 191 2.87 16.40 -1.33
CA ILE A 191 1.44 16.58 -1.59
C ILE A 191 0.84 17.65 -0.66
N GLU A 192 1.26 17.69 0.61
CA GLU A 192 0.80 18.73 1.54
C GLU A 192 1.24 20.13 1.11
N LYS A 193 2.50 20.29 0.66
CA LYS A 193 2.97 21.55 0.07
C LYS A 193 2.20 21.92 -1.19
N GLU A 194 2.05 21.00 -2.13
CA GLU A 194 1.29 21.24 -3.36
C GLU A 194 -0.16 21.65 -3.06
N LYS A 195 -0.82 21.00 -2.08
CA LYS A 195 -2.16 21.39 -1.62
C LYS A 195 -2.19 22.79 -1.01
N ALA A 196 -1.17 23.16 -0.23
CA ALA A 196 -1.08 24.50 0.36
C ALA A 196 -0.91 25.56 -0.74
N GLU A 197 -0.05 25.31 -1.72
CA GLU A 197 0.17 26.19 -2.88
C GLU A 197 -1.11 26.33 -3.72
N ILE A 198 -1.79 25.22 -4.03
CA ILE A 198 -3.06 25.25 -4.76
C ILE A 198 -4.09 26.10 -4.02
N LYS A 199 -4.19 25.99 -2.69
CA LYS A 199 -5.10 26.81 -1.89
C LYS A 199 -4.74 28.29 -1.92
N GLN A 200 -3.45 28.62 -1.84
CA GLN A 200 -2.98 30.00 -1.90
C GLN A 200 -3.25 30.64 -3.27
N PHE A 201 -3.14 29.88 -4.36
CA PHE A 201 -3.30 30.41 -5.72
C PHE A 201 -4.62 30.00 -6.40
N ALA A 202 -5.60 29.49 -5.65
CA ALA A 202 -6.88 29.05 -6.19
C ALA A 202 -7.65 30.18 -6.92
N LEU A 203 -7.50 31.42 -6.46
CA LEU A 203 -8.15 32.60 -7.05
C LEU A 203 -7.40 33.18 -8.25
N GLN A 204 -6.23 32.64 -8.62
CA GLN A 204 -5.40 33.23 -9.67
C GLN A 204 -6.15 33.32 -11.01
N ASN A 205 -6.74 32.22 -11.47
CA ASN A 205 -7.44 32.19 -12.76
C ASN A 205 -8.63 33.16 -12.79
N PHE A 206 -9.41 33.21 -11.69
CA PHE A 206 -10.50 34.17 -11.56
C PHE A 206 -10.00 35.61 -11.62
N LEU A 207 -8.90 35.88 -10.92
CA LEU A 207 -8.28 37.20 -10.90
C LEU A 207 -7.80 37.60 -12.31
N GLU A 208 -7.15 36.70 -13.06
CA GLU A 208 -6.70 36.97 -14.43
C GLU A 208 -7.83 37.47 -15.34
N ASP A 209 -9.00 36.86 -15.26
CA ASP A 209 -10.21 37.27 -16.00
C ASP A 209 -10.83 38.56 -15.44
N PHE A 210 -10.74 38.79 -14.14
CA PHE A 210 -11.31 39.96 -13.46
C PHE A 210 -10.53 41.26 -13.73
N ILE A 211 -9.22 41.17 -13.98
CA ILE A 211 -8.33 42.33 -14.12
C ILE A 211 -8.79 43.28 -15.23
N ILE A 212 -9.17 42.75 -16.41
CA ILE A 212 -9.56 43.58 -17.56
C ILE A 212 -10.88 44.34 -17.28
N PRO A 213 -11.98 43.69 -16.84
CA PRO A 213 -13.20 44.38 -16.43
C PRO A 213 -12.97 45.43 -15.34
N PHE A 214 -12.17 45.13 -14.31
CA PHE A 214 -11.92 46.07 -13.22
C PHE A 214 -11.16 47.33 -13.72
N ASN A 215 -10.14 47.14 -14.55
CA ASN A 215 -9.41 48.27 -15.15
C ASN A 215 -10.31 49.12 -16.06
N ASN A 216 -11.19 48.49 -16.84
CA ASN A 216 -12.16 49.22 -17.67
C ASN A 216 -13.17 50.00 -16.81
N PHE A 217 -13.60 49.43 -15.68
CA PHE A 217 -14.46 50.11 -14.71
C PHE A 217 -13.77 51.34 -14.12
N GLU A 218 -12.50 51.22 -13.72
CA GLU A 218 -11.69 52.35 -13.24
C GLU A 218 -11.49 53.42 -14.32
N LEU A 219 -11.21 53.01 -15.55
CA LEU A 219 -11.08 53.92 -16.69
C LEU A 219 -12.39 54.69 -16.97
N ALA A 220 -13.54 54.01 -16.89
CA ALA A 220 -14.84 54.64 -17.08
C ALA A 220 -15.14 55.69 -15.99
N ILE A 221 -14.84 55.37 -14.72
CA ILE A 221 -14.98 56.31 -13.60
C ILE A 221 -14.08 57.54 -13.81
N ASN A 222 -12.81 57.33 -14.15
CA ASN A 222 -11.85 58.41 -14.36
C ASN A 222 -12.24 59.30 -15.55
N SER A 223 -12.76 58.71 -16.62
CA SER A 223 -13.23 59.45 -17.80
C SER A 223 -14.47 60.31 -17.48
N ALA A 224 -15.39 59.78 -16.68
CA ALA A 224 -16.59 60.50 -16.25
C ALA A 224 -16.30 61.60 -15.21
N ALA A 225 -15.19 61.52 -14.47
CA ALA A 225 -14.83 62.50 -13.44
C ALA A 225 -14.59 63.91 -13.99
N ASN A 226 -14.19 64.04 -15.26
CA ASN A 226 -13.89 65.32 -15.90
C ASN A 226 -15.10 65.99 -16.57
N THR A 227 -16.31 65.45 -16.42
CA THR A 227 -17.52 66.03 -17.00
C THR A 227 -17.98 67.29 -16.24
N GLU A 228 -18.62 68.23 -16.93
CA GLU A 228 -19.25 69.40 -16.28
C GLU A 228 -20.66 69.09 -15.74
N ASN A 229 -21.26 67.96 -16.13
CA ASN A 229 -22.61 67.61 -15.72
C ASN A 229 -22.68 67.16 -14.25
N GLN A 230 -23.38 67.95 -13.42
CA GLN A 230 -23.49 67.71 -11.97
C GLN A 230 -24.16 66.36 -11.62
N ALA A 231 -25.15 65.90 -12.41
CA ALA A 231 -25.79 64.62 -12.16
C ALA A 231 -24.80 63.46 -12.36
N VAL A 232 -23.96 63.54 -13.39
CA VAL A 232 -22.92 62.54 -13.66
C VAL A 232 -21.86 62.53 -12.57
N LYS A 233 -21.45 63.70 -12.06
CA LYS A 233 -20.54 63.80 -10.90
C LYS A 233 -21.08 63.08 -9.67
N ASN A 234 -22.37 63.20 -9.38
CA ASN A 234 -22.98 62.50 -8.25
C ASN A 234 -22.94 60.96 -8.43
N TYR A 235 -23.17 60.45 -9.63
CA TYR A 235 -23.00 59.02 -9.93
C TYR A 235 -21.55 58.56 -9.80
N VAL A 236 -20.58 59.37 -10.25
CA VAL A 236 -19.14 59.07 -10.11
C VAL A 236 -18.74 58.89 -8.65
N VAL A 237 -19.31 59.68 -7.73
CA VAL A 237 -19.08 59.49 -6.28
C VAL A 237 -19.58 58.11 -5.83
N GLY A 238 -20.79 57.71 -6.23
CA GLY A 238 -21.34 56.39 -5.90
C GLY A 238 -20.51 55.24 -6.46
N PHE A 239 -20.09 55.33 -7.73
CA PHE A 239 -19.23 54.32 -8.34
C PHE A 239 -17.85 54.25 -7.69
N ASN A 240 -17.28 55.37 -7.24
CA ASN A 240 -16.05 55.36 -6.45
C ASN A 240 -16.21 54.64 -5.10
N MET A 241 -17.38 54.73 -4.46
CA MET A 241 -17.65 53.96 -3.24
C MET A 241 -17.68 52.45 -3.53
N ILE A 242 -18.28 52.04 -4.66
CA ILE A 242 -18.29 50.64 -5.09
C ILE A 242 -16.88 50.16 -5.46
N LYS A 243 -16.09 51.00 -6.16
CA LYS A 243 -14.68 50.72 -6.46
C LYS A 243 -13.90 50.43 -5.18
N LYS A 244 -14.05 51.26 -4.15
CA LYS A 244 -13.40 51.04 -2.84
C LYS A 244 -13.84 49.73 -2.18
N GLN A 245 -15.11 49.35 -2.29
CA GLN A 245 -15.59 48.06 -1.77
C GLN A 245 -14.92 46.88 -2.49
N PHE A 246 -14.74 46.97 -3.82
CA PHE A 246 -13.96 45.97 -4.56
C PHE A 246 -12.50 45.94 -4.10
N GLU A 247 -11.85 47.09 -3.94
CA GLU A 247 -10.47 47.17 -3.45
C GLU A 247 -10.32 46.52 -2.07
N SER A 248 -11.22 46.83 -1.12
CA SER A 248 -11.23 46.18 0.20
C SER A 248 -11.47 44.67 0.12
N MET A 249 -12.37 44.21 -0.74
CA MET A 249 -12.62 42.77 -0.92
C MET A 249 -11.40 42.05 -1.50
N LEU A 250 -10.66 42.69 -2.41
CA LEU A 250 -9.42 42.13 -2.94
C LEU A 250 -8.36 42.03 -1.83
N GLU A 251 -8.17 43.08 -1.03
CA GLU A 251 -7.21 43.10 0.09
C GLU A 251 -7.53 42.02 1.13
N ASP A 252 -8.80 41.83 1.49
CA ASP A 252 -9.26 40.78 2.41
C ASP A 252 -8.88 39.37 1.92
N ASN A 253 -8.85 39.18 0.60
CA ASN A 253 -8.44 37.93 -0.05
C ASN A 253 -6.94 37.90 -0.42
N LYS A 254 -6.11 38.78 0.16
CA LYS A 254 -4.66 38.87 -0.10
C LYS A 254 -4.31 39.16 -1.55
N ILE A 255 -5.18 39.90 -2.22
CA ILE A 255 -4.95 40.43 -3.56
C ILE A 255 -4.58 41.91 -3.43
N GLU A 256 -3.41 42.27 -3.92
CA GLU A 256 -2.90 43.64 -3.88
C GLU A 256 -2.89 44.22 -5.29
N ILE A 257 -3.33 45.47 -5.43
CA ILE A 257 -3.31 46.18 -6.71
C ILE A 257 -1.99 46.94 -6.85
N ILE A 258 -1.24 46.66 -7.91
CA ILE A 258 -0.03 47.38 -8.29
C ILE A 258 -0.48 48.67 -9.00
N LYS A 259 -0.34 49.80 -8.30
CA LYS A 259 -0.68 51.15 -8.78
C LYS A 259 0.60 52.01 -8.79
N PRO A 260 1.38 51.99 -9.88
CA PRO A 260 2.56 52.84 -10.01
C PRO A 260 2.15 54.31 -10.05
N ASN A 261 2.97 55.22 -9.51
CA ASN A 261 2.72 56.65 -9.69
C ASN A 261 3.41 57.15 -10.95
N ILE A 262 2.86 58.25 -11.50
CA ILE A 262 3.55 59.01 -12.54
C ILE A 262 4.84 59.58 -11.92
N SER A 263 5.93 59.51 -12.68
CA SER A 263 7.31 59.85 -12.29
C SER A 263 8.05 58.83 -11.41
N ASP A 264 7.41 57.73 -10.99
CA ASP A 264 8.13 56.65 -10.28
C ASP A 264 9.11 55.92 -11.23
N GLU A 265 10.16 55.34 -10.65
CA GLU A 265 11.10 54.50 -11.39
C GLU A 265 10.43 53.20 -11.86
N PHE A 266 10.76 52.77 -13.07
CA PHE A 266 10.29 51.49 -13.61
C PHE A 266 10.90 50.30 -12.85
N LEU A 267 10.04 49.43 -12.29
CA LEU A 267 10.43 48.18 -11.63
C LEU A 267 10.11 46.99 -12.54
N PRO A 268 11.11 46.27 -13.09
CA PRO A 268 10.88 45.12 -13.99
C PRO A 268 10.07 43.98 -13.37
N GLU A 269 10.11 43.83 -12.04
CA GLU A 269 9.39 42.79 -11.31
C GLU A 269 7.87 43.04 -11.27
N GLU A 270 7.43 44.30 -11.35
CA GLU A 270 6.04 44.70 -11.12
C GLU A 270 5.40 45.38 -12.33
N HIS A 271 6.20 45.91 -13.24
CA HIS A 271 5.77 46.74 -14.35
C HIS A 271 6.17 46.11 -15.69
N ASN A 272 5.30 46.25 -16.69
CA ASN A 272 5.55 45.88 -18.07
C ASN A 272 5.44 47.11 -18.97
N VAL A 273 6.50 47.41 -19.71
CA VAL A 273 6.51 48.55 -20.64
C VAL A 273 5.72 48.17 -21.89
N ILE A 274 4.71 48.97 -22.21
CA ILE A 274 3.94 48.80 -23.46
C ILE A 274 4.28 49.86 -24.51
N ASP A 275 4.84 50.99 -24.10
CA ASP A 275 5.24 52.08 -24.99
C ASP A 275 6.36 52.91 -24.36
N THR A 276 7.11 53.64 -25.18
CA THR A 276 8.18 54.54 -24.74
C THR A 276 8.02 55.89 -25.40
N ILE A 277 8.06 56.96 -24.62
CA ILE A 277 8.02 58.33 -25.13
C ILE A 277 9.30 59.08 -24.79
N ASN A 278 9.57 60.14 -25.55
CA ASN A 278 10.63 61.09 -25.19
C ASN A 278 9.97 62.39 -24.72
N ASN A 279 10.06 62.65 -23.42
CA ASN A 279 9.60 63.86 -22.78
C ASN A 279 10.72 64.41 -21.88
N GLU A 280 11.08 65.68 -22.09
CA GLU A 280 12.13 66.37 -21.35
C GLU A 280 11.77 66.55 -19.86
N GLU A 281 10.48 66.61 -19.53
CA GLU A 281 9.96 66.83 -18.17
C GLU A 281 10.17 65.64 -17.21
N PHE A 282 10.35 64.44 -17.75
CA PHE A 282 10.50 63.21 -16.96
C PHE A 282 11.97 62.75 -16.93
N MET A 283 12.36 62.02 -15.88
CA MET A 283 13.67 61.35 -15.82
C MET A 283 13.73 60.17 -16.81
N ASP A 284 14.93 59.72 -17.16
CA ASP A 284 15.07 58.52 -18.00
C ASP A 284 14.58 57.28 -17.24
N ASN A 285 13.89 56.36 -17.91
CA ASN A 285 13.21 55.17 -17.36
C ASN A 285 12.12 55.45 -16.31
N ALA A 286 11.67 56.70 -16.15
CA ALA A 286 10.54 57.03 -15.30
C ALA A 286 9.19 56.68 -15.96
N ILE A 287 8.21 56.30 -15.15
CA ILE A 287 6.85 56.02 -15.60
C ILE A 287 6.15 57.34 -15.95
N THR A 288 5.72 57.46 -17.21
CA THR A 288 5.02 58.67 -17.71
C THR A 288 3.51 58.50 -17.70
N LYS A 289 3.04 57.26 -17.84
CA LYS A 289 1.62 56.92 -17.84
C LYS A 289 1.41 55.48 -17.35
N VAL A 290 0.35 55.28 -16.58
CA VAL A 290 -0.17 53.95 -16.26
C VAL A 290 -1.37 53.67 -17.14
N ASN A 291 -1.28 52.62 -17.96
CA ASN A 291 -2.33 52.23 -18.88
C ASN A 291 -3.27 51.20 -18.26
N MET A 292 -2.74 50.30 -17.45
CA MET A 292 -3.50 49.28 -16.75
C MET A 292 -2.80 48.94 -15.43
N ASN A 293 -3.56 48.93 -14.33
CA ASN A 293 -3.06 48.51 -13.03
C ASN A 293 -2.76 47.01 -13.02
N GLY A 294 -1.69 46.64 -12.31
CA GLY A 294 -1.27 45.26 -12.11
C GLY A 294 -1.85 44.68 -10.82
N PHE A 295 -1.66 43.37 -10.61
CA PHE A 295 -2.21 42.66 -9.45
C PHE A 295 -1.23 41.60 -8.93
N LYS A 296 -1.15 41.47 -7.60
CA LYS A 296 -0.43 40.42 -6.88
C LYS A 296 -1.42 39.59 -6.07
N LEU A 297 -1.20 38.29 -6.00
CA LEU A 297 -1.92 37.37 -5.12
C LEU A 297 -0.92 36.72 -4.18
N ASN A 298 -1.11 36.86 -2.87
CA ASN A 298 -0.19 36.33 -1.85
C ASN A 298 1.28 36.70 -2.11
N GLY A 299 1.53 37.95 -2.53
CA GLY A 299 2.87 38.48 -2.83
C GLY A 299 3.44 38.09 -4.21
N ARG A 300 2.81 37.18 -4.96
CA ARG A 300 3.22 36.83 -6.33
C ARG A 300 2.49 37.70 -7.34
N VAL A 301 3.24 38.29 -8.28
CA VAL A 301 2.66 39.06 -9.40
C VAL A 301 1.88 38.12 -10.31
N VAL A 302 0.58 38.37 -10.44
CA VAL A 302 -0.32 37.64 -11.36
C VAL A 302 -0.31 38.32 -12.73
N LYS A 303 -0.38 39.66 -12.74
CA LYS A 303 -0.23 40.46 -13.95
C LYS A 303 0.50 41.76 -13.61
N PRO A 304 1.58 42.10 -14.31
CA PRO A 304 2.29 43.35 -14.07
C PRO A 304 1.46 44.56 -14.53
N ALA A 305 1.70 45.73 -13.92
CA ALA A 305 1.09 46.98 -14.35
C ALA A 305 1.64 47.36 -15.73
N GLN A 306 0.76 47.74 -16.65
CA GLN A 306 1.19 48.20 -17.97
C GLN A 306 1.44 49.69 -17.95
N VAL A 307 2.66 50.08 -18.32
CA VAL A 307 3.12 51.47 -18.22
C VAL A 307 3.80 51.94 -19.50
N THR A 308 3.76 53.25 -19.72
CA THR A 308 4.61 53.93 -20.69
C THR A 308 5.75 54.57 -19.95
N ILE A 309 6.99 54.33 -20.37
CA ILE A 309 8.17 54.93 -19.74
C ILE A 309 8.77 56.04 -20.61
N ASN A 310 9.52 56.93 -19.97
CA ASN A 310 10.33 57.90 -20.68
C ASN A 310 11.66 57.27 -21.10
N LYS A 311 12.07 57.48 -22.34
CA LYS A 311 13.37 57.07 -22.85
C LYS A 311 14.01 58.25 -23.58
N LYS A 312 15.09 58.78 -23.02
CA LYS A 312 15.81 59.93 -23.57
C LYS A 312 16.77 59.54 -24.69
#